data_AF-A0A359AXC0-F1
#
_entry.id   AF-A0A359AXC0-F1
#
_cell.length_a   1.000
_cell.length_b   1.000
_cell.length_c   1.000
_cell.angle_alpha   90.00
_cell.angle_beta   90.00
_cell.angle_gamma   90.00
#
_symmetry.space_group_name_H-M   'P 1'
#
loop_
_entity.id
_entity.type
_entity.pdbx_description
1 polymer ?
#
loop_
_entity_poly.entity_id
_entity_poly.type
_entity_poly.pdbx_seq_one_letter_code
_entity_poly.pdbx_strand_id
1 'polypeptide(L)' 'RSIGEVAAECGIYDVNYFARVFKKHIGISPSKYQRLPR' A
#
# COMPACT_ATOMS: atom_id res chain seq x y z
N ARG A 1 9.93 6.16 -1.72
CA ARG A 1 9.43 5.16 -0.76
C ARG A 1 8.77 4.04 -1.53
N SER A 2 9.25 2.83 -1.32
CA SER A 2 8.65 1.62 -1.88
C SER A 2 7.40 1.24 -1.10
N ILE A 3 6.49 0.48 -1.71
CA ILE A 3 5.29 -0.01 -1.03
C ILE A 3 5.65 -0.84 0.21
N GLY A 4 6.75 -1.59 0.17
CA GLY A 4 7.25 -2.35 1.33
C GLY A 4 7.72 -1.49 2.49
N GLU A 5 8.35 -0.33 2.22
CA GLU A 5 8.73 0.60 3.29
C GLU A 5 7.50 1.19 3.97
N VAL A 6 6.52 1.63 3.18
CA VAL A 6 5.25 2.16 3.70
C VAL A 6 4.50 1.09 4.50
N ALA A 7 4.50 -0.16 4.03
CA ALA A 7 3.91 -1.27 4.75
C ALA A 7 4.59 -1.50 6.11
N ALA A 8 5.93 -1.48 6.14
CA ALA A 8 6.69 -1.61 7.38
C ALA A 8 6.47 -0.43 8.34
N GLU A 9 6.36 0.80 7.84
CA GLU A 9 5.97 1.99 8.63
C GLU A 9 4.57 1.81 9.26
N CYS A 10 3.67 1.08 8.60
CA CYS A 10 2.36 0.71 9.13
C CYS A 10 2.35 -0.55 10.02
N GLY A 11 3.52 -1.13 10.33
CA GLY A 11 3.62 -2.38 11.11
C GLY A 11 3.24 -3.65 10.35
N ILE A 12 3.18 -3.59 9.01
CA ILE A 12 2.85 -4.72 8.14
C ILE A 12 4.08 -5.10 7.32
N TYR A 13 4.73 -6.21 7.69
CA TYR A 13 5.92 -6.70 7.00
C TYR A 13 5.61 -7.53 5.73
N ASP A 14 4.37 -8.01 5.58
CA ASP A 14 3.93 -8.69 4.38
C ASP A 14 3.32 -7.70 3.37
N VAL A 15 4.07 -7.41 2.32
CA VAL A 15 3.70 -6.43 1.28
C VAL A 15 2.42 -6.85 0.54
N ASN A 16 2.19 -8.14 0.35
CA ASN A 16 0.99 -8.65 -0.35
C ASN A 16 -0.26 -8.51 0.53
N TYR A 17 -0.13 -8.73 1.83
CA TYR A 17 -1.16 -8.49 2.82
C TYR A 17 -1.48 -6.99 2.90
N PHE A 18 -0.45 -6.14 2.99
CA PHE A 18 -0.63 -4.68 2.93
C PHE A 18 -1.41 -4.27 1.68
N ALA A 19 -1.01 -4.74 0.50
CA ALA A 19 -1.68 -4.40 -0.75
C ALA A 19 -3.15 -4.86 -0.78
N ARG A 20 -3.46 -6.03 -0.23
CA ARG A 20 -4.85 -6.54 -0.09
C ARG A 20 -5.68 -5.69 0.86
N VAL A 21 -5.16 -5.39 2.05
CA VAL A 21 -5.84 -4.59 3.07
C VAL A 21 -6.03 -3.15 2.58
N PHE A 22 -4.97 -2.54 2.04
CA PHE A 22 -5.00 -1.19 1.47
C PHE A 22 -6.05 -1.10 0.37
N LYS A 23 -6.07 -2.05 -0.58
CA LYS A 23 -7.07 -2.07 -1.65
C LYS A 23 -8.49 -2.27 -1.11
N LYS A 24 -8.67 -3.08 -0.06
CA LYS A 24 -9.98 -3.27 0.60
C LYS A 24 -10.49 -1.98 1.26
N HIS A 25 -9.60 -1.17 1.84
CA HIS A 25 -9.96 0.08 2.51
C HIS A 25 -10.10 1.27 1.56
N ILE A 26 -9.14 1.45 0.64
CA ILE A 26 -9.04 2.62 -0.25
C ILE A 26 -9.72 2.38 -1.61
N GLY A 27 -9.98 1.13 -1.98
CA GLY A 27 -10.61 0.74 -3.24
C GLY A 27 -9.63 0.57 -4.42
N ILE A 28 -8.39 1.04 -4.30
CA ILE A 28 -7.33 0.89 -5.32
C ILE A 28 -6.04 0.35 -4.73
N SER A 29 -5.18 -0.26 -5.56
CA SER A 29 -3.88 -0.77 -5.10
C SER A 29 -2.95 0.37 -4.68
N PRO A 30 -2.06 0.14 -3.70
CA PRO A 30 -1.14 1.18 -3.23
C PRO A 30 -0.20 1.70 -4.32
N SER A 31 0.24 0.85 -5.27
CA SER A 31 1.02 1.30 -6.44
C SER A 31 0.22 2.19 -7.38
N LYS A 32 -1.09 1.99 -7.52
CA LYS A 32 -1.96 2.88 -8.31
C LYS A 32 -2.16 4.20 -7.59
N TYR A 33 -2.41 4.14 -6.28
CA TYR A 33 -2.54 5.33 -5.43
C TYR A 33 -1.29 6.22 -5.51
N GLN A 34 -0.09 5.63 -5.48
CA GLN A 34 1.18 6.36 -5.59
C GLN A 34 1.37 7.09 -6.94
N ARG A 35 0.71 6.63 -8.00
CA ARG A 35 0.78 7.23 -9.34
C ARG A 35 -0.30 8.28 -9.59
N LEU A 36 -1.21 8.51 -8.63
CA LEU A 36 -2.22 9.55 -8.78
C LEU A 36 -1.53 10.93 -8.81
N PRO A 37 -2.00 11.85 -9.68
CA PRO A 37 -1.56 13.23 -9.62
C PRO A 37 -1.88 13.80 -8.23
N ARG A 38 -0.92 14.54 -7.66
CA ARG A 38 -1.05 15.18 -6.35
C ARG A 38 -1.86 16.45 -6.45
#